data_AF-A0A8B2P1E3-F1
#
_entry.id   AF-A0A8B2P1E3-F1
#
_cell.length_a   1.000
_cell.length_b   1.000
_cell.length_c   1.000
_cell.angle_alpha   90.00
_cell.angle_beta   90.00
_cell.angle_gamma   90.00
#
_symmetry.space_group_name_H-M   'P 1'
#
loop_
_entity.id
_entity.type
_entity.pdbx_description
1 polymer ?
#
loop_
_entity_poly.entity_id
_entity_poly.type
_entity_poly.pdbx_seq_one_letter_code
_entity_poly.pdbx_strand_id
1 'polypeptide(L)'
;MKRFPQDAGLIGRLLLSHPEFRSICEDYAAAQTALALFKARSDAAERPEVAEYEDIIRELEAELADMLKTIRGAAGPDPDGHPQPTGEPDR
;
A
#
# COMPACT_ATOMS: atom_id res chain seq x y z
N MET A 1 -1.52 -8.47 -5.96
CA MET A 1 -0.51 -7.55 -6.55
C MET A 1 -0.53 -7.41 -8.08
N LYS A 2 -1.41 -8.10 -8.81
CA LYS A 2 -1.55 -7.91 -10.27
C LYS A 2 -1.93 -6.46 -10.68
N ARG A 3 -2.40 -5.65 -9.73
CA ARG A 3 -2.82 -4.25 -9.90
C ARG A 3 -1.65 -3.26 -10.08
N PHE A 4 -0.47 -3.57 -9.52
CA PHE A 4 0.70 -2.68 -9.53
C PHE A 4 1.96 -3.39 -10.05
N PRO A 5 1.95 -3.89 -11.30
CA PRO A 5 3.07 -4.69 -11.83
C PRO A 5 4.38 -3.89 -11.92
N GLN A 6 4.29 -2.59 -12.18
CA GLN A 6 5.42 -1.67 -12.27
C GLN A 6 6.08 -1.36 -10.92
N ASP A 7 5.40 -1.63 -9.81
CA ASP A 7 5.87 -1.33 -8.46
C ASP A 7 6.33 -2.58 -7.69
N ALA A 8 6.37 -3.75 -8.33
CA ALA A 8 6.61 -5.03 -7.66
C ALA A 8 7.89 -5.05 -6.79
N GLY A 9 8.97 -4.41 -7.25
CA GLY A 9 10.22 -4.29 -6.48
C GLY A 9 10.11 -3.37 -5.25
N LEU A 10 9.41 -2.24 -5.39
CA LEU A 10 9.16 -1.30 -4.28
C LEU A 10 8.23 -1.95 -3.25
N ILE A 11 7.16 -2.57 -3.73
CA ILE A 11 6.20 -3.29 -2.91
C ILE A 11 6.88 -4.41 -2.11
N GLY A 12 7.78 -5.18 -2.73
CA GLY A 12 8.53 -6.23 -2.03
C GLY A 12 9.37 -5.70 -0.87
N ARG A 13 9.97 -4.51 -1.03
CA ARG A 13 10.70 -3.85 0.07
C ARG A 13 9.75 -3.37 1.17
N LEU A 14 8.62 -2.78 0.80
CA LEU A 14 7.64 -2.27 1.76
C LEU A 14 6.99 -3.37 2.59
N LEU A 15 6.72 -4.53 2.00
CA LEU A 15 6.23 -5.69 2.75
C LEU A 15 7.21 -6.16 3.84
N LEU A 16 8.51 -5.96 3.65
CA LEU A 16 9.54 -6.37 4.60
C LEU A 16 9.83 -5.29 5.64
N SER A 17 9.74 -4.02 5.26
CA SER A 17 10.23 -2.90 6.07
C SER A 17 9.14 -2.02 6.66
N HIS A 18 7.90 -2.10 6.19
CA HIS A 18 6.80 -1.22 6.61
C HIS A 18 5.59 -2.04 7.10
N PRO A 19 5.43 -2.23 8.43
CA PRO A 19 4.40 -3.11 8.98
C PRO A 19 2.97 -2.64 8.64
N GLU A 20 2.74 -1.34 8.58
CA GLU A 20 1.45 -0.76 8.18
C GLU A 20 1.09 -1.10 6.73
N PHE A 21 2.06 -1.01 5.81
CA PHE A 21 1.85 -1.36 4.40
C PHE A 21 1.52 -2.85 4.26
N ARG A 22 2.19 -3.69 5.06
CA ARG A 22 1.91 -5.12 5.12
C ARG A 22 0.49 -5.39 5.62
N SER A 23 0.04 -4.72 6.69
CA SER A 23 -1.32 -4.86 7.22
C SER A 23 -2.36 -4.54 6.15
N ILE A 24 -2.22 -3.40 5.45
CA ILE A 24 -3.14 -2.99 4.39
C ILE A 24 -3.13 -4.01 3.23
N CYS A 25 -1.98 -4.59 2.89
CA CYS A 25 -1.91 -5.66 1.90
C CYS A 25 -2.64 -6.95 2.35
N GLU A 26 -2.54 -7.30 3.63
CA GLU A 26 -3.24 -8.45 4.23
C GLU A 26 -4.76 -8.23 4.22
N ASP A 27 -5.20 -7.03 4.62
CA ASP A 27 -6.62 -6.62 4.58
C ASP A 27 -7.18 -6.62 3.15
N TYR A 28 -6.41 -6.10 2.19
CA TYR A 28 -6.78 -6.10 0.77
C TYR A 28 -6.89 -7.52 0.19
N ALA A 29 -6.03 -8.45 0.63
CA ALA A 29 -6.11 -9.85 0.22
C ALA A 29 -7.34 -10.55 0.84
N ALA A 30 -7.62 -10.26 2.11
CA ALA A 30 -8.80 -10.79 2.80
C ALA A 30 -10.10 -10.29 2.15
N ALA A 31 -10.20 -8.99 1.88
CA ALA A 31 -11.36 -8.38 1.25
C ALA A 31 -11.63 -8.94 -0.16
N GLN A 32 -10.59 -9.11 -0.99
CA GLN A 32 -10.74 -9.74 -2.31
C GLN A 32 -11.21 -11.19 -2.21
N THR A 33 -10.70 -11.94 -1.23
CA THR A 33 -11.11 -13.34 -1.02
C THR A 33 -12.58 -13.40 -0.60
N ALA A 34 -13.00 -12.57 0.34
CA ALA A 34 -14.39 -12.46 0.77
C ALA A 34 -15.30 -12.06 -0.41
N LEU A 35 -14.93 -11.03 -1.18
CA LEU A 35 -15.69 -10.61 -2.36
C LEU A 35 -15.83 -11.72 -3.39
N ALA A 36 -14.75 -12.46 -3.67
CA ALA A 36 -14.79 -13.59 -4.60
C ALA A 36 -15.76 -14.69 -4.12
N LEU A 37 -15.79 -14.96 -2.81
CA LEU A 37 -16.74 -15.90 -2.21
C LEU A 37 -18.18 -15.41 -2.34
N PHE A 38 -18.45 -14.13 -2.09
CA PHE A 38 -19.79 -13.56 -2.27
C PHE A 38 -20.23 -13.59 -3.74
N LYS A 39 -19.36 -13.22 -4.67
CA LYS A 39 -19.63 -13.23 -6.11
C LYS A 39 -19.85 -14.63 -6.69
N ALA A 40 -19.29 -15.67 -6.08
CA ALA A 40 -19.48 -17.04 -6.50
C ALA A 40 -20.87 -17.61 -6.15
N ARG A 41 -21.65 -16.91 -5.32
CA ARG A 41 -23.00 -17.35 -4.92
C ARG A 41 -24.04 -16.96 -5.95
N SER A 42 -25.09 -17.76 -6.07
CA SER A 42 -26.22 -17.48 -6.97
C SER A 42 -27.00 -16.22 -6.58
N ASP A 43 -26.99 -15.86 -5.29
CA ASP A 43 -27.65 -14.66 -4.73
C ASP A 43 -26.74 -13.42 -4.71
N ALA A 44 -25.58 -13.45 -5.37
CA ALA A 44 -24.59 -12.36 -5.30
C ALA A 44 -25.14 -10.97 -5.65
N ALA A 45 -26.02 -10.88 -6.66
CA ALA A 45 -26.57 -9.60 -7.12
C ALA A 45 -27.50 -8.92 -6.11
N GLU A 46 -28.01 -9.67 -5.13
CA GLU A 46 -28.94 -9.18 -4.12
C GLU A 46 -28.23 -8.92 -2.78
N ARG A 47 -26.94 -9.25 -2.69
CA ARG A 47 -26.14 -9.10 -1.47
C ARG A 47 -25.52 -7.71 -1.35
N PRO A 48 -25.90 -6.90 -0.34
CA PRO A 48 -25.23 -5.63 -0.08
C PRO A 48 -23.74 -5.83 0.21
N GLU A 49 -23.34 -6.98 0.74
CA GLU A 49 -21.93 -7.27 1.04
C GLU A 49 -21.04 -7.17 -0.20
N VAL A 50 -21.56 -7.48 -1.40
CA VAL A 50 -20.77 -7.34 -2.64
C VAL A 50 -20.36 -5.88 -2.86
N ALA A 51 -21.31 -4.95 -2.72
CA ALA A 51 -21.03 -3.52 -2.87
C ALA A 51 -20.13 -3.01 -1.74
N GLU A 52 -20.37 -3.44 -0.50
CA GLU A 52 -19.56 -3.04 0.66
C GLU A 52 -18.10 -3.48 0.51
N TYR A 53 -17.85 -4.73 0.11
CA TYR A 53 -16.49 -5.22 -0.11
C TYR A 53 -15.84 -4.57 -1.35
N GLU A 54 -16.60 -4.21 -2.39
CA GLU A 54 -16.08 -3.43 -3.51
C GLU A 54 -15.61 -2.02 -3.08
N ASP A 55 -16.36 -1.35 -2.21
CA ASP A 55 -15.98 -0.07 -1.63
C ASP A 55 -14.73 -0.19 -0.73
N ILE A 56 -14.70 -1.18 0.18
CA ILE A 56 -13.52 -1.46 1.03
C ILE A 56 -12.27 -1.70 0.17
N ILE A 57 -12.39 -2.52 -0.88
CA ILE A 57 -11.27 -2.79 -1.80
C ILE A 57 -10.79 -1.50 -2.47
N ARG A 58 -11.71 -0.62 -2.88
CA ARG A 58 -11.37 0.68 -3.49
C ARG A 58 -10.64 1.61 -2.53
N GLU A 59 -11.06 1.66 -1.27
CA GLU A 59 -10.39 2.43 -0.22
C GLU A 59 -8.97 1.91 0.03
N LEU A 60 -8.82 0.59 0.19
CA LEU A 60 -7.52 -0.05 0.36
C LEU A 60 -6.59 0.16 -0.85
N GLU A 61 -7.13 0.12 -2.08
CA GLU A 61 -6.34 0.46 -3.28
C GLU A 61 -5.86 1.91 -3.26
N ALA A 62 -6.68 2.84 -2.77
CA ALA A 62 -6.31 4.24 -2.65
C ALA A 62 -5.22 4.46 -1.60
N GLU A 63 -5.32 3.82 -0.44
CA GLU A 63 -4.30 3.88 0.61
C GLU A 63 -2.96 3.30 0.15
N LEU A 64 -2.98 2.11 -0.48
CA LEU A 64 -1.77 1.50 -1.05
C LEU A 64 -1.13 2.41 -2.10
N ALA A 65 -1.93 3.02 -2.97
CA ALA A 65 -1.44 3.93 -4.00
C ALA A 65 -0.85 5.22 -3.39
N ASP A 66 -1.45 5.75 -2.32
CA ASP A 66 -0.93 6.92 -1.62
C ASP A 66 0.42 6.63 -0.95
N MET A 67 0.53 5.52 -0.22
CA MET A 67 1.79 5.10 0.39
C MET A 67 2.91 4.94 -0.66
N LEU A 68 2.60 4.28 -1.79
CA LEU A 68 3.56 4.12 -2.88
C LEU A 68 4.00 5.47 -3.47
N LYS A 69 3.09 6.44 -3.62
CA LYS A 69 3.43 7.80 -4.08
C LYS A 69 4.28 8.54 -3.06
N THR A 70 3.91 8.51 -1.79
CA THR A 70 4.62 9.16 -0.69
C THR A 70 6.05 8.66 -0.60
N ILE A 71 6.25 7.34 -0.66
CA ILE A 71 7.59 6.74 -0.59
C ILE A 71 8.41 7.05 -1.85
N ARG A 72 7.78 7.10 -3.02
CA ARG A 72 8.44 7.51 -4.26
C ARG A 72 8.82 9.00 -4.24
N GLY A 73 7.99 9.84 -3.66
CA GLY A 73 8.23 11.28 -3.48
C GLY A 73 9.30 11.58 -2.43
N ALA A 74 9.36 10.78 -1.35
CA ALA A 74 10.41 10.81 -0.34
C ALA A 74 11.78 10.34 -0.87
N ALA A 75 11.82 9.69 -2.04
CA ALA A 75 13.05 9.39 -2.77
C ALA A 75 13.50 10.54 -3.70
N GLY A 76 12.83 11.70 -3.68
CA GLY A 76 13.37 12.98 -4.15
C GLY A 76 14.37 13.55 -3.13
N PRO A 77 15.32 14.42 -3.54
CA PRO A 77 16.41 14.83 -2.66
C PRO A 77 15.84 15.46 -1.40
N ASP A 78 16.37 15.04 -0.24
CA ASP A 78 16.28 15.72 1.04
C ASP A 78 16.03 17.23 0.86
N PRO A 79 14.85 17.77 1.25
CA PRO A 79 14.71 19.22 1.38
C PRO A 79 15.54 19.76 2.56
N ASP A 80 16.14 18.87 3.35
CA ASP A 80 17.01 19.20 4.47
C ASP A 80 18.42 18.67 4.19
N GLY A 81 19.08 19.29 3.23
CA GLY A 81 20.53 19.25 3.12
C GLY A 81 21.17 19.85 4.37
N HIS A 82 21.13 19.13 5.48
CA HIS A 82 21.94 19.45 6.63
C HIS A 82 23.38 19.06 6.26
N PRO A 83 24.30 20.02 6.12
CA PRO A 83 25.70 19.67 6.03
C PRO A 83 26.07 18.93 7.32
N GLN A 84 26.59 17.71 7.19
CA GLN A 84 27.35 17.12 8.29
C GLN A 84 28.48 18.10 8.61
N PRO A 85 28.60 18.59 9.86
CA PRO A 85 29.81 19.29 10.24
C PRO A 85 30.95 18.26 10.18
N THR A 86 31.75 18.37 9.11
CA THR A 86 33.09 17.79 9.03
C THR A 86 33.82 18.11 10.32
N GLY A 87 34.37 17.09 10.96
CA GLY A 87 35.17 17.27 12.17
C GLY A 87 36.33 18.25 11.97
N GLU A 88 36.49 19.08 13.01
CA GLU A 88 37.76 19.51 13.66
C GLU A 88 38.76 20.37 12.86
N PRO A 89 39.37 21.43 13.46
CA PRO A 89 40.45 21.20 14.43
C PRO A 89 40.58 22.18 15.62
N ASP A 90 41.11 21.64 16.71
CA ASP A 90 42.09 22.18 17.70
C ASP A 90 42.15 23.71 17.96
N ARG A 91 41.74 24.10 19.18
CA ARG A 91 42.53 24.98 20.07
C ARG A 91 42.06 24.92 21.53
#